data_AF-A0A2D5LG46-F1
#
_entry.id   AF-A0A2D5LG46-F1
#
_cell.length_a   1.000
_cell.length_b   1.000
_cell.length_c   1.000
_cell.angle_alpha   90.00
_cell.angle_beta   90.00
_cell.angle_gamma   90.00
#
_symmetry.space_group_name_H-M   'P 1'
#
loop_
_entity.id
_entity.type
_entity.pdbx_description
1 polymer ?
#
loop_
_entity_poly.entity_id
_entity_poly.type
_entity_poly.pdbx_seq_one_letter_code
_entity_poly.pdbx_strand_id
1 'polypeptide(L)'
;MRHYLSLGVSIFLLTFSQAASAQSRLAPQNMMTLCQGLGQATATVAQGREQGVPDDKNKGVQVLKRISEHSGNDLVSHIGQFLNQSKELPYLWQGMLYTHACWHSYQDNSTQVSLMSSLLPFRCDMDSPAMACIDETFLTLPGQAEQI
;
A
#
# COMPACT_ATOMS: atom_id res chain seq x y z
N MET A 1 64.75 23.65 -15.85
CA MET A 1 64.35 22.23 -15.63
C MET A 1 63.33 22.18 -14.52
N ARG A 2 62.07 21.84 -14.85
CA ARG A 2 61.18 20.83 -14.23
C ARG A 2 59.72 21.23 -14.49
N HIS A 3 59.10 20.40 -15.33
CA HIS A 3 57.66 20.34 -15.59
C HIS A 3 56.90 19.88 -14.33
N TYR A 4 55.59 20.16 -14.23
CA TYR A 4 54.53 19.18 -14.57
C TYR A 4 53.14 19.61 -14.08
N LEU A 5 52.18 19.43 -15.01
CA LEU A 5 50.73 19.19 -14.91
C LEU A 5 49.97 19.69 -13.68
N SER A 6 49.10 20.69 -13.91
CA SER A 6 47.85 20.82 -13.18
C SER A 6 46.86 19.78 -13.73
N LEU A 7 46.67 18.69 -12.97
CA LEU A 7 45.61 17.70 -13.20
C LEU A 7 44.28 18.29 -12.71
N GLY A 8 43.45 18.73 -13.65
CA GLY A 8 42.07 19.10 -13.39
C GLY A 8 41.25 17.87 -13.02
N VAL A 9 41.11 17.62 -11.73
CA VAL A 9 40.19 16.61 -11.20
C VAL A 9 38.79 17.22 -11.18
N SER A 10 38.04 17.02 -12.27
CA SER A 10 36.60 17.28 -12.29
C SER A 10 35.88 16.07 -11.68
N ILE A 11 35.63 16.12 -10.38
CA ILE A 11 34.73 15.16 -9.72
C ILE A 11 33.30 15.61 -10.03
N PHE A 12 32.66 14.83 -10.92
CA PHE A 12 31.23 14.83 -11.15
C PHE A 12 30.50 14.66 -9.81
N LEU A 13 29.82 15.71 -9.36
CA LEU A 13 28.82 15.63 -8.30
C LEU A 13 27.67 14.77 -8.82
N LEU A 14 27.66 13.49 -8.45
CA LEU A 14 26.49 12.63 -8.52
C LEU A 14 25.45 13.22 -7.57
N THR A 15 24.59 14.08 -8.10
CA THR A 15 23.36 14.48 -7.42
C THR A 15 22.49 13.24 -7.36
N PHE A 16 22.55 12.52 -6.24
CA PHE A 16 21.52 11.58 -5.84
C PHE A 16 20.22 12.39 -5.75
N SER A 17 19.38 12.29 -6.79
CA SER A 17 17.99 12.68 -6.70
C SER A 17 17.36 11.75 -5.66
N GLN A 18 17.41 12.15 -4.40
CA GLN A 18 16.50 11.62 -3.39
C GLN A 18 15.12 11.81 -3.99
N ALA A 19 14.49 10.71 -4.43
CA ALA A 19 13.07 10.69 -4.65
C ALA A 19 12.47 11.13 -3.32
N ALA A 20 12.05 12.39 -3.26
CA ALA A 20 11.36 12.92 -2.11
C ALA A 20 10.10 12.07 -1.97
N SER A 21 10.13 11.11 -1.04
CA SER A 21 8.94 10.49 -0.53
C SER A 21 8.02 11.64 -0.14
N ALA A 22 6.94 11.82 -0.89
CA ALA A 22 5.95 12.85 -0.62
C ALA A 22 5.31 12.54 0.73
N GLN A 23 5.95 13.00 1.81
CA GLN A 23 5.40 12.97 3.15
C GLN A 23 4.11 13.77 3.09
N SER A 24 3.00 13.05 3.18
CA SER A 24 1.67 13.63 3.14
C SER A 24 1.58 14.73 4.20
N ARG A 25 1.22 15.94 3.77
CA ARG A 25 1.02 17.11 4.65
C ARG A 25 -0.28 17.02 5.48
N LEU A 26 -0.93 15.86 5.50
CA LEU A 26 -2.15 15.63 6.24
C LEU A 26 -1.83 15.42 7.72
N ALA A 27 -2.58 16.07 8.60
CA ALA A 27 -2.54 15.76 10.02
C ALA A 27 -2.82 14.25 10.24
N PRO A 28 -2.21 13.59 11.24
CA PRO A 28 -2.34 12.14 11.44
C PRO A 28 -3.79 11.63 11.48
N GLN A 29 -4.71 12.39 12.08
CA GLN A 29 -6.14 12.04 12.11
C GLN A 29 -6.79 12.04 10.72
N ASN A 30 -6.41 12.98 9.86
CA ASN A 30 -6.91 13.05 8.48
C ASN A 30 -6.36 11.89 7.65
N MET A 31 -5.12 11.48 7.90
CA MET A 31 -4.54 10.30 7.26
C MET A 31 -5.26 9.01 7.66
N MET A 32 -5.52 8.81 8.96
CA MET A 32 -6.26 7.64 9.43
C MET A 32 -7.65 7.57 8.79
N THR A 33 -8.37 8.69 8.77
CA THR A 33 -9.71 8.77 8.15
C THR A 33 -9.65 8.45 6.66
N LEU A 34 -8.64 8.95 5.95
CA LEU A 34 -8.42 8.62 4.53
C LEU A 34 -8.17 7.12 4.33
N CYS A 35 -7.27 6.52 5.11
CA CYS A 35 -6.96 5.09 5.01
C CYS A 35 -8.15 4.20 5.35
N GLN A 36 -8.99 4.60 6.30
CA GLN A 36 -10.25 3.92 6.61
C GLN A 36 -11.23 4.01 5.45
N GLY A 37 -11.40 5.21 4.86
CA GLY A 37 -12.28 5.40 3.70
C GLY A 37 -11.84 4.59 2.48
N LEU A 38 -10.55 4.57 2.18
CA LEU A 38 -9.99 3.76 1.09
C LEU A 38 -10.07 2.26 1.38
N GLY A 39 -9.87 1.84 2.65
CA GLY A 39 -10.05 0.44 3.05
C GLY A 39 -11.50 -0.02 2.91
N GLN A 40 -12.47 0.82 3.28
CA GLN A 40 -13.89 0.54 3.07
C GLN A 40 -14.25 0.44 1.57
N ALA A 41 -13.71 1.36 0.75
CA ALA A 41 -13.87 1.28 -0.70
C ALA A 41 -13.28 -0.03 -1.25
N THR A 42 -12.09 -0.42 -0.77
CA THR A 42 -11.40 -1.67 -1.13
C THR A 42 -12.24 -2.90 -0.79
N ALA A 43 -12.77 -3.00 0.44
CA ALA A 43 -13.68 -4.08 0.84
C ALA A 43 -14.95 -4.11 -0.04
N THR A 44 -15.48 -2.94 -0.41
CA THR A 44 -16.67 -2.86 -1.28
C THR A 44 -16.36 -3.35 -2.70
N VAL A 45 -15.18 -3.00 -3.24
CA VAL A 45 -14.72 -3.52 -4.55
C VAL A 45 -14.61 -5.05 -4.49
N ALA A 46 -13.88 -5.55 -3.49
CA ALA A 46 -13.68 -6.98 -3.27
C ALA A 46 -14.99 -7.74 -3.17
N GLN A 47 -15.89 -7.30 -2.29
CA GLN A 47 -17.20 -7.90 -2.09
C GLN A 47 -18.01 -7.95 -3.39
N GLY A 48 -18.05 -6.85 -4.15
CA GLY A 48 -18.77 -6.81 -5.41
C GLY A 48 -18.20 -7.81 -6.42
N ARG A 49 -16.86 -7.93 -6.52
CA ARG A 49 -16.21 -8.89 -7.42
C ARG A 49 -16.45 -10.34 -7.00
N GLU A 50 -16.40 -10.64 -5.71
CA GLU A 50 -16.74 -11.96 -5.15
C GLU A 50 -18.18 -12.37 -5.48
N GLN A 51 -19.11 -11.39 -5.47
CA GLN A 51 -20.51 -11.57 -5.87
C GLN A 51 -20.72 -11.58 -7.40
N GLY A 52 -19.66 -11.50 -8.21
CA GLY A 52 -19.73 -11.47 -9.67
C GLY A 52 -20.29 -10.16 -10.25
N VAL A 53 -20.32 -9.08 -9.47
CA VAL A 53 -20.75 -7.76 -9.92
C VAL A 53 -19.68 -7.18 -10.84
N PRO A 54 -20.00 -6.86 -12.11
CA PRO A 54 -19.07 -6.21 -13.02
C PRO A 54 -18.57 -4.86 -12.49
N ASP A 55 -17.31 -4.50 -12.79
CA ASP A 55 -16.64 -3.31 -12.24
C ASP A 55 -17.35 -1.99 -12.59
N ASP A 56 -18.09 -1.90 -13.71
CA ASP A 56 -18.90 -0.73 -14.06
C ASP A 56 -20.13 -0.56 -13.15
N LYS A 57 -20.63 -1.66 -12.57
CA LYS A 57 -21.75 -1.69 -11.62
C LYS A 57 -21.30 -1.79 -10.16
N ASN A 58 -20.01 -2.00 -9.92
CA ASN A 58 -19.44 -2.12 -8.58
C ASN A 58 -19.35 -0.73 -7.91
N LYS A 59 -20.11 -0.55 -6.82
CA LYS A 59 -20.16 0.73 -6.08
C LYS A 59 -18.81 1.18 -5.56
N GLY A 60 -17.96 0.25 -5.12
CA GLY A 60 -16.60 0.55 -4.69
C GLY A 60 -15.78 1.15 -5.82
N VAL A 61 -15.83 0.54 -7.01
CA VAL A 61 -15.14 1.05 -8.21
C VAL A 61 -15.65 2.42 -8.61
N GLN A 62 -16.96 2.67 -8.53
CA GLN A 62 -17.55 3.99 -8.81
C GLN A 62 -17.09 5.08 -7.82
N VAL A 63 -16.93 4.73 -6.54
CA VAL A 63 -16.34 5.64 -5.55
C VAL A 63 -14.90 5.95 -5.91
N LEU A 64 -14.09 4.93 -6.20
CA LEU A 64 -12.68 5.11 -6.56
C LEU A 64 -12.50 5.96 -7.83
N LYS A 65 -13.33 5.74 -8.86
CA LYS A 65 -13.32 6.56 -10.08
C LYS A 65 -13.54 8.05 -9.79
N ARG A 66 -14.53 8.39 -8.95
CA ARG A 66 -14.79 9.79 -8.57
C ARG A 66 -13.63 10.41 -7.81
N ILE A 67 -12.97 9.66 -6.93
CA ILE A 67 -11.79 10.15 -6.21
C ILE A 67 -10.60 10.28 -7.17
N SER A 68 -10.43 9.36 -8.12
CA SER A 68 -9.42 9.42 -9.17
C SER A 68 -9.54 10.66 -10.05
N GLU A 69 -10.76 11.00 -10.48
CA GLU A 69 -11.05 12.22 -11.24
C GLU A 69 -10.65 13.50 -10.49
N HIS A 70 -10.83 13.51 -9.16
CA HIS A 70 -10.50 14.67 -8.34
C HIS A 70 -9.01 14.74 -7.95
N SER A 71 -8.39 13.60 -7.69
CA SER A 71 -7.02 13.52 -7.19
C SER A 71 -5.95 13.42 -8.28
N GLY A 72 -6.33 13.05 -9.51
CA GLY A 72 -5.41 12.76 -10.61
C GLY A 72 -4.68 11.42 -10.50
N ASN A 73 -4.99 10.59 -9.49
CA ASN A 73 -4.38 9.27 -9.28
C ASN A 73 -5.33 8.15 -9.71
N ASP A 74 -4.82 7.13 -10.42
CA ASP A 74 -5.61 5.94 -10.76
C ASP A 74 -5.72 4.97 -9.57
N LEU A 75 -6.73 5.21 -8.73
CA LEU A 75 -7.01 4.42 -7.54
C LEU A 75 -7.66 3.09 -7.88
N VAL A 76 -8.35 2.99 -9.02
CA VAL A 76 -8.99 1.74 -9.45
C VAL A 76 -7.93 0.70 -9.77
N SER A 77 -6.92 1.07 -10.57
CA SER A 77 -5.79 0.19 -10.88
C SER A 77 -4.97 -0.13 -9.62
N HIS A 78 -4.64 0.88 -8.81
CA HIS A 78 -3.88 0.70 -7.57
C HIS A 78 -4.57 -0.30 -6.62
N ILE A 79 -5.87 -0.11 -6.33
CA ILE A 79 -6.60 -1.03 -5.45
C ILE A 79 -6.77 -2.39 -6.12
N GLY A 80 -6.92 -2.45 -7.45
CA GLY A 80 -6.93 -3.71 -8.19
C GLY A 80 -5.66 -4.53 -7.98
N GLN A 81 -4.48 -3.89 -7.99
CA GLN A 81 -3.21 -4.56 -7.72
C GLN A 81 -3.13 -5.07 -6.28
N PHE A 82 -3.51 -4.24 -5.30
CA PHE A 82 -3.56 -4.64 -3.89
C PHE A 82 -4.47 -5.86 -3.68
N LEU A 83 -5.66 -5.85 -4.26
CA LEU A 83 -6.63 -6.95 -4.17
C LEU A 83 -6.08 -8.24 -4.79
N ASN A 84 -5.29 -8.15 -5.85
CA ASN A 84 -4.64 -9.33 -6.42
C ASN A 84 -3.59 -9.95 -5.47
N GLN A 85 -2.86 -9.13 -4.71
CA GLN A 85 -1.90 -9.61 -3.71
C GLN A 85 -2.58 -10.17 -2.45
N SER A 86 -3.80 -9.72 -2.16
CA SER A 86 -4.58 -10.11 -0.98
C SER A 86 -5.74 -11.05 -1.29
N LYS A 87 -5.78 -11.65 -2.49
CA LYS A 87 -6.94 -12.38 -3.03
C LYS A 87 -7.43 -13.57 -2.19
N GLU A 88 -6.55 -14.16 -1.38
CA GLU A 88 -6.86 -15.32 -0.53
C GLU A 88 -7.60 -14.91 0.76
N LEU A 89 -7.63 -13.62 1.09
CA LEU A 89 -8.37 -13.09 2.23
C LEU A 89 -9.84 -12.82 1.87
N PRO A 90 -10.77 -13.03 2.80
CA PRO A 90 -12.14 -12.52 2.67
C PRO A 90 -12.16 -11.00 2.48
N TYR A 91 -13.18 -10.48 1.78
CA TYR A 91 -13.26 -9.06 1.42
C TYR A 91 -13.13 -8.08 2.60
N LEU A 92 -13.65 -8.44 3.79
CA LEU A 92 -13.51 -7.62 5.00
C LEU A 92 -12.04 -7.52 5.44
N TRP A 93 -11.33 -8.64 5.43
CA TRP A 93 -9.90 -8.70 5.75
C TRP A 93 -9.06 -7.95 4.72
N GLN A 94 -9.42 -7.99 3.43
CA GLN A 94 -8.75 -7.20 2.39
C GLN A 94 -8.87 -5.69 2.66
N GLY A 95 -10.05 -5.21 3.04
CA GLY A 95 -10.25 -3.80 3.41
C GLY A 95 -9.48 -3.40 4.66
N MET A 96 -9.50 -4.23 5.71
CA MET A 96 -8.76 -3.97 6.94
C MET A 96 -7.25 -3.97 6.72
N LEU A 97 -6.73 -4.95 5.97
CA LEU A 97 -5.33 -5.00 5.59
C LEU A 97 -4.95 -3.76 4.77
N TYR A 98 -5.81 -3.29 3.85
CA TYR A 98 -5.56 -2.05 3.11
C TYR A 98 -5.48 -0.85 4.03
N THR A 99 -6.41 -0.70 4.98
CA THR A 99 -6.38 0.40 5.96
C THR A 99 -5.07 0.38 6.75
N HIS A 100 -4.65 -0.79 7.25
CA HIS A 100 -3.39 -0.93 7.97
C HIS A 100 -2.19 -0.64 7.06
N ALA A 101 -2.18 -1.16 5.83
CA ALA A 101 -1.11 -0.95 4.88
C ALA A 101 -0.95 0.52 4.49
N CYS A 102 -2.06 1.23 4.28
CA CYS A 102 -2.09 2.66 4.05
C CYS A 102 -1.55 3.44 5.25
N TRP A 103 -1.97 3.09 6.47
CA TRP A 103 -1.50 3.73 7.68
C TRP A 103 0.01 3.56 7.90
N HIS A 104 0.53 2.37 7.61
CA HIS A 104 1.96 2.03 7.74
C HIS A 104 2.76 2.22 6.44
N SER A 105 2.17 2.83 5.41
CA SER A 105 2.81 3.15 4.12
C SER A 105 3.43 1.94 3.38
N TYR A 106 2.81 0.76 3.46
CA TYR A 106 3.25 -0.44 2.72
C TYR A 106 2.22 -0.96 1.71
N GLN A 107 1.13 -0.23 1.45
CA GLN A 107 0.09 -0.64 0.49
C GLN A 107 0.63 -0.90 -0.92
N ASP A 108 1.72 -0.24 -1.30
CA ASP A 108 2.41 -0.39 -2.59
C ASP A 108 3.52 -1.46 -2.58
N ASN A 109 3.84 -2.04 -1.41
CA ASN A 109 4.83 -3.10 -1.28
C ASN A 109 4.16 -4.47 -1.46
N SER A 110 4.09 -4.94 -2.70
CA SER A 110 3.44 -6.19 -3.06
C SER A 110 3.96 -7.40 -2.27
N THR A 111 5.27 -7.47 -2.02
CA THR A 111 5.88 -8.54 -1.21
C THR A 111 5.36 -8.52 0.22
N GLN A 112 5.30 -7.35 0.84
CA GLN A 112 4.82 -7.21 2.22
C GLN A 112 3.32 -7.45 2.33
N VAL A 113 2.52 -6.95 1.38
CA VAL A 113 1.07 -7.21 1.32
C VAL A 113 0.81 -8.71 1.16
N SER A 114 1.51 -9.39 0.26
CA SER A 114 1.38 -10.84 0.06
C SER A 114 1.83 -11.64 1.28
N LEU A 115 2.92 -11.23 1.93
CA LEU A 115 3.37 -11.86 3.18
C LEU A 115 2.30 -11.73 4.27
N MET A 116 1.82 -10.51 4.54
CA MET A 116 0.76 -10.26 5.51
C MET A 116 -0.48 -11.08 5.16
N SER A 117 -0.94 -11.01 3.92
CA SER A 117 -2.10 -11.76 3.41
C SER A 117 -1.98 -13.26 3.64
N SER A 118 -0.78 -13.82 3.41
CA SER A 118 -0.55 -15.25 3.64
C SER A 118 -0.52 -15.64 5.13
N LEU A 119 -0.07 -14.74 6.02
CA LEU A 119 0.07 -15.02 7.44
C LEU A 119 -1.23 -14.87 8.23
N LEU A 120 -2.09 -13.93 7.84
CA LEU A 120 -3.31 -13.61 8.58
C LEU A 120 -4.22 -14.83 8.79
N PRO A 121 -4.51 -15.71 7.81
CA PRO A 121 -5.33 -16.90 8.01
C PRO A 121 -4.78 -17.90 9.03
N PHE A 122 -3.46 -17.89 9.29
CA PHE A 122 -2.84 -18.78 10.26
C PHE A 122 -2.76 -18.18 11.67
N ARG A 123 -2.84 -16.86 11.78
CA ARG A 123 -2.61 -16.12 13.03
C ARG A 123 -3.87 -15.50 13.60
N CYS A 124 -4.85 -15.25 12.76
CA CYS A 124 -6.08 -14.57 13.11
C CYS A 124 -7.29 -15.48 12.92
N ASP A 125 -8.31 -15.26 13.74
CA ASP A 125 -9.63 -15.85 13.55
C ASP A 125 -10.32 -15.16 12.37
N MET A 126 -10.42 -15.85 11.22
CA MET A 126 -10.99 -15.30 10.00
C MET A 126 -12.47 -14.94 10.12
N ASP A 127 -13.21 -15.57 11.06
CA ASP A 127 -14.62 -15.31 11.29
C ASP A 127 -14.87 -14.08 12.19
N SER A 128 -13.82 -13.60 12.86
CA SER A 128 -13.87 -12.43 13.74
C SER A 128 -12.80 -11.39 13.35
N PRO A 129 -13.01 -10.61 12.28
CA PRO A 129 -12.05 -9.61 11.82
C PRO A 129 -11.67 -8.58 12.91
N ALA A 130 -10.37 -8.49 13.22
CA ALA A 130 -9.86 -7.62 14.27
C ALA A 130 -8.55 -6.93 13.85
N MET A 131 -8.50 -5.59 13.93
CA MET A 131 -7.31 -4.83 13.54
C MET A 131 -6.11 -5.17 14.42
N ALA A 132 -6.34 -5.42 15.71
CA ALA A 132 -5.31 -5.83 16.65
C ALA A 132 -4.54 -7.08 16.20
N CYS A 133 -5.21 -8.04 15.52
CA CYS A 133 -4.52 -9.21 15.01
C CYS A 133 -3.61 -8.90 13.81
N ILE A 134 -3.99 -7.92 12.97
CA ILE A 134 -3.13 -7.42 11.90
C ILE A 134 -1.91 -6.73 12.51
N ASP A 135 -2.10 -5.90 13.53
CA ASP A 135 -1.02 -5.21 14.23
C ASP A 135 -0.02 -6.22 14.83
N GLU A 136 -0.52 -7.23 15.56
CA GLU A 136 0.31 -8.28 16.15
C GLU A 136 1.06 -9.10 15.09
N THR A 137 0.40 -9.43 13.98
CA THR A 137 1.02 -10.13 12.87
C THR A 137 2.14 -9.29 12.24
N PHE A 138 1.92 -7.99 12.07
CA PHE A 138 2.90 -7.06 11.53
C PHE A 138 4.11 -6.89 12.44
N LEU A 139 3.89 -6.71 13.75
CA LEU A 139 4.96 -6.51 14.75
C LEU A 139 5.85 -7.74 14.94
N THR A 140 5.36 -8.92 14.58
CA THR A 140 6.08 -10.19 14.70
C THR A 140 6.61 -10.69 13.36
N LEU A 141 6.54 -9.86 12.30
CA LEU A 141 7.28 -10.13 11.08
C LEU A 141 8.78 -10.13 11.42
N PRO A 142 9.56 -11.08 10.86
CA PRO A 142 11.01 -10.96 10.93
C PRO A 142 11.39 -9.61 10.32
N GLY A 143 12.04 -8.75 11.13
CA GLY A 143 12.58 -7.48 10.65
C GLY A 143 13.37 -7.78 9.39
N GLN A 144 12.97 -7.16 8.28
CA GLN A 144 13.35 -7.48 6.92
C GLN A 144 14.74 -8.14 6.86
N ALA A 145 14.78 -9.38 6.37
CA ALA A 145 16.01 -9.95 5.82
C ALA A 145 16.69 -8.84 5.02
N GLU A 146 17.91 -8.53 5.42
CA GLU A 146 18.69 -7.40 4.95
C GLU A 146 18.59 -7.25 3.42
N GLN A 147 18.30 -6.02 3.00
CA GLN A 147 18.68 -5.39 1.72
C GLN A 147 19.22 -6.36 0.66
N ILE A 148 18.45 -6.59 -0.41
CA ILE A 148 19.02 -6.99 -1.71
C ILE A 148 19.47 -5.73 -2.44
#